data_AF-A0A933VNM2-F1
#
_entry.id   AF-A0A933VNM2-F1
#
_cell.length_a   1.000
_cell.length_b   1.000
_cell.length_c   1.000
_cell.angle_alpha   90.00
_cell.angle_beta   90.00
_cell.angle_gamma   90.00
#
_symmetry.space_group_name_H-M   'P 1'
#
loop_
_entity.id
_entity.type
_entity.pdbx_description
1 polymer ?
#
loop_
_entity_poly.entity_id
_entity_poly.type
_entity_poly.pdbx_seq_one_letter_code
_entity_poly.pdbx_strand_id
1 'polypeptide(L)'
;MNVRDVSIASDDTREVVARPVRPAAYAAPAGQVVTAPTAVVTEVPPHEVVAVRTSMSVSPAAVVAGIAAVALMLFGAINLARAGLDSPLRDPVVEVAGFEGTAVLGMIALGAGILLLGSAFSRDRGAIMFVSIIIGVAATTVAIEPNVGGGTISTEAAFGVAVAIMAAVVAVVSALAPTMRRTSDRIERI
;
A
#
# COMPACT_ATOMS: atom_id res chain seq x y z
N MET A 1 -19.39 10.67 17.17
CA MET A 1 -20.24 9.62 16.57
C MET A 1 -21.23 10.28 15.63
N ASN A 2 -20.86 10.43 14.35
CA ASN A 2 -21.79 10.59 13.22
C ASN A 2 -20.95 10.70 11.93
N VAL A 3 -20.95 9.63 11.13
CA VAL A 3 -20.48 9.68 9.74
C VAL A 3 -21.74 9.70 8.89
N ARG A 4 -22.17 10.91 8.53
CA ARG A 4 -23.01 11.14 7.36
C ARG A 4 -22.09 11.45 6.18
N ASP A 5 -22.61 11.14 5.01
CA ASP A 5 -22.15 11.55 3.68
C ASP A 5 -21.02 10.72 3.06
N VAL A 6 -21.43 9.59 2.48
CA VAL A 6 -20.86 9.17 1.20
C VAL A 6 -22.00 9.09 0.20
N SER A 7 -22.32 10.25 -0.37
CA SER A 7 -22.94 10.36 -1.69
C SER A 7 -21.81 10.37 -2.71
N ILE A 8 -21.63 9.28 -3.43
CA ILE A 8 -21.14 9.30 -4.82
C ILE A 8 -21.98 8.30 -5.60
N ALA A 9 -22.98 8.85 -6.28
CA ALA A 9 -23.50 8.30 -7.50
C ALA A 9 -22.39 8.30 -8.57
N SER A 10 -22.14 7.16 -9.21
CA SER A 10 -22.21 7.04 -10.67
C SER A 10 -21.66 5.70 -11.14
N ASP A 11 -22.59 4.94 -11.72
CA ASP A 11 -22.44 4.22 -12.98
C ASP A 11 -21.77 2.85 -13.04
N ASP A 12 -22.50 1.99 -13.74
CA ASP A 12 -22.09 0.74 -14.36
C ASP A 12 -21.84 -0.48 -13.45
N THR A 13 -22.65 -0.62 -12.40
CA THR A 13 -23.03 -1.98 -12.00
C THR A 13 -24.13 -2.41 -12.95
N ARG A 14 -23.76 -3.14 -14.00
CA ARG A 14 -24.70 -3.98 -14.75
C ARG A 14 -25.29 -4.97 -13.76
N GLU A 15 -26.34 -4.53 -13.09
CA GLU A 15 -27.33 -5.40 -12.51
C GLU A 15 -27.84 -6.21 -13.70
N VAL A 16 -27.30 -7.41 -13.86
CA VAL A 16 -27.98 -8.46 -14.62
C VAL A 16 -29.19 -8.82 -13.75
N VAL A 17 -30.16 -7.90 -13.72
CA VAL A 17 -31.54 -8.20 -13.39
C VAL A 17 -31.86 -9.31 -14.36
N ALA A 18 -31.91 -10.54 -13.86
CA ALA A 18 -32.49 -11.65 -14.58
C ALA A 18 -33.91 -11.20 -14.91
N ARG A 19 -34.11 -10.63 -16.11
CA ARG A 19 -35.44 -10.28 -16.59
C ARG A 19 -36.22 -11.58 -16.48
N PRO A 20 -37.35 -11.61 -15.73
CA PRO A 20 -38.22 -12.77 -15.81
C PRO A 20 -38.58 -12.89 -17.29
N VAL A 21 -38.11 -13.97 -17.93
CA VAL A 21 -38.50 -14.29 -19.29
C VAL A 21 -39.99 -14.52 -19.22
N ARG A 22 -40.77 -13.49 -19.59
CA ARG A 22 -42.22 -13.60 -19.68
C ARG A 22 -42.46 -14.71 -20.69
N PRO A 23 -43.01 -15.88 -20.30
CA PRO A 23 -43.28 -16.93 -21.27
C PRO A 23 -44.15 -16.32 -22.37
N ALA A 24 -43.71 -16.46 -23.62
CA ALA A 24 -44.48 -16.01 -24.76
C ALA A 24 -45.87 -16.63 -24.64
N ALA A 25 -46.90 -15.80 -24.54
CA ALA A 25 -48.28 -16.26 -24.49
C ALA A 25 -48.57 -16.97 -25.82
N TYR A 26 -48.47 -18.29 -25.82
CA TYR A 26 -48.89 -19.11 -26.94
C TYR A 26 -50.41 -19.01 -27.00
N ALA A 27 -50.93 -18.26 -27.97
CA ALA A 27 -52.36 -18.19 -28.22
C ALA A 27 -52.82 -19.56 -28.76
N ALA A 28 -53.39 -20.38 -27.88
CA ALA A 28 -53.98 -21.65 -28.27
C ALA A 28 -55.20 -21.38 -29.19
N PRO A 29 -55.39 -22.15 -30.28
CA PRO A 29 -56.56 -22.02 -31.14
C PRO A 29 -57.84 -22.32 -30.34
N ALA A 30 -58.85 -21.46 -30.50
CA ALA A 30 -60.10 -21.52 -29.77
C ALA A 30 -60.81 -22.87 -30.00
N GLY A 31 -60.99 -23.65 -28.93
CA GLY A 31 -61.79 -24.89 -28.96
C GLY A 31 -61.20 -26.08 -28.19
N GLN A 32 -59.97 -26.00 -27.69
CA GLN A 32 -59.38 -27.10 -26.93
C GLN A 32 -59.48 -26.82 -25.43
N VAL A 33 -60.42 -27.50 -24.75
CA VAL A 33 -60.43 -27.58 -23.28
C VAL A 33 -59.28 -28.48 -22.87
N VAL A 34 -58.07 -27.91 -22.81
CA VAL A 34 -56.92 -28.57 -22.20
C VAL A 34 -57.13 -28.48 -20.70
N THR A 35 -57.46 -29.60 -20.07
CA THR A 35 -57.34 -29.72 -18.60
C THR A 35 -55.86 -29.52 -18.30
N ALA A 36 -55.50 -28.32 -17.83
CA ALA A 36 -54.10 -28.00 -17.53
C ALA A 36 -53.58 -29.08 -16.57
N PRO A 37 -52.51 -29.82 -16.91
CA PRO A 37 -51.88 -30.67 -15.92
C PRO A 37 -51.46 -29.72 -14.79
N THR A 38 -51.94 -29.98 -13.58
CA THR A 38 -51.53 -29.27 -12.38
C THR A 38 -50.00 -29.28 -12.38
N ALA A 39 -49.39 -28.15 -12.73
CA ALA A 39 -47.95 -28.01 -12.67
C ALA A 39 -47.61 -28.13 -11.19
N VAL A 40 -47.14 -29.31 -10.79
CA VAL A 40 -46.49 -29.51 -9.51
C VAL A 40 -45.27 -28.59 -9.59
N VAL A 41 -45.39 -27.40 -9.00
CA VAL A 41 -44.25 -26.52 -8.74
C VAL A 41 -43.42 -27.28 -7.71
N THR A 42 -42.48 -28.09 -8.20
CA THR A 42 -41.41 -28.61 -7.35
C THR A 42 -40.63 -27.38 -6.90
N GLU A 43 -40.92 -26.90 -5.70
CA GLU A 43 -40.16 -25.86 -5.03
C GLU A 43 -38.73 -26.40 -4.88
N VAL A 44 -37.85 -26.03 -5.82
CA VAL A 44 -36.43 -26.36 -5.74
C VAL A 44 -35.93 -25.67 -4.47
N PRO A 45 -35.43 -26.42 -3.47
CA PRO A 45 -35.00 -25.81 -2.23
C PRO A 45 -33.96 -24.73 -2.56
N PRO A 46 -34.05 -23.53 -1.95
CA PRO A 46 -33.08 -22.48 -2.22
C PRO A 46 -31.71 -22.99 -1.78
N HIS A 47 -30.86 -23.32 -2.75
CA HIS A 47 -29.46 -23.62 -2.48
C HIS A 47 -28.83 -22.34 -1.91
N GLU A 48 -28.38 -22.40 -0.66
CA GLU A 48 -27.70 -21.28 0.00
C GLU A 48 -26.33 -21.09 -0.67
N VAL A 49 -26.19 -20.04 -1.46
CA VAL A 49 -24.92 -19.70 -2.13
C VAL A 49 -24.18 -18.70 -1.25
N VAL A 50 -23.13 -19.17 -0.55
CA VAL A 50 -22.22 -18.29 0.19
C VAL A 50 -21.17 -17.75 -0.77
N ALA A 51 -21.29 -16.48 -1.16
CA ALA A 51 -20.26 -15.81 -1.95
C ALA A 51 -19.10 -15.38 -1.03
N VAL A 52 -17.95 -16.03 -1.14
CA VAL A 52 -16.72 -15.61 -0.44
C VAL A 52 -15.97 -14.63 -1.34
N ARG A 53 -15.94 -13.35 -0.94
CA ARG A 53 -15.23 -12.29 -1.67
C ARG A 53 -13.83 -12.10 -1.11
N THR A 54 -12.83 -12.43 -1.92
CA THR A 54 -11.42 -12.15 -1.58
C THR A 54 -10.92 -11.00 -2.44
N SER A 55 -10.55 -9.87 -1.81
CA SER A 55 -9.94 -8.74 -2.50
C SER A 55 -8.46 -8.63 -2.16
N MET A 56 -7.59 -8.67 -3.18
CA MET A 56 -6.18 -8.34 -3.03
C MET A 56 -5.90 -7.00 -3.71
N SER A 57 -5.23 -6.10 -3.00
CA SER A 57 -4.78 -4.80 -3.53
C SER A 57 -3.26 -4.71 -3.44
N VAL A 58 -2.60 -4.43 -4.56
CA VAL A 58 -1.16 -4.19 -4.61
C VAL A 58 -0.93 -2.70 -4.86
N SER A 59 -0.08 -2.08 -4.03
CA SER A 59 0.31 -0.67 -4.17
C SER A 59 1.79 -0.61 -4.57
N PRO A 60 2.11 -0.22 -5.82
CA PRO A 60 3.50 -0.05 -6.26
C PRO A 60 4.29 0.90 -5.36
N ALA A 61 3.64 1.95 -4.85
CA ALA A 61 4.23 2.89 -3.91
C ALA A 61 4.67 2.22 -2.60
N ALA A 62 3.86 1.30 -2.07
CA ALA A 62 4.22 0.55 -0.85
C ALA A 62 5.42 -0.38 -1.10
N VAL A 63 5.55 -0.95 -2.30
CA VAL A 63 6.70 -1.79 -2.66
C VAL A 63 7.98 -0.96 -2.72
N VAL A 64 7.96 0.17 -3.42
CA VAL A 64 9.12 1.06 -3.55
C VAL A 64 9.52 1.63 -2.19
N ALA A 65 8.54 2.09 -1.39
CA ALA A 65 8.78 2.55 -0.03
C ALA A 65 9.35 1.44 0.87
N GLY A 66 8.86 0.21 0.75
CA GLY A 66 9.39 -0.94 1.47
C GLY A 66 10.85 -1.25 1.12
N ILE A 67 11.21 -1.25 -0.17
CA ILE A 67 12.59 -1.46 -0.62
C ILE A 67 13.51 -0.36 -0.08
N ALA A 68 13.10 0.91 -0.21
CA ALA A 68 13.83 2.06 0.32
C ALA A 68 14.02 1.96 1.84
N ALA A 69 12.98 1.56 2.57
CA ALA A 69 13.01 1.39 4.01
C ALA A 69 14.00 0.30 4.43
N VAL A 70 14.00 -0.85 3.75
CA VAL A 70 14.95 -1.94 4.02
C VAL A 70 16.38 -1.48 3.77
N ALA A 71 16.64 -0.77 2.67
CA ALA A 71 17.97 -0.24 2.39
C ALA A 71 18.45 0.71 3.50
N LEU A 72 17.58 1.61 3.98
CA LEU A 72 17.90 2.54 5.07
C LEU A 72 18.13 1.81 6.40
N MET A 73 17.31 0.80 6.71
CA MET A 73 17.48 -0.01 7.92
C MET A 73 18.79 -0.79 7.89
N LEU A 74 19.14 -1.40 6.76
CA LEU A 74 20.42 -2.11 6.61
C LEU A 74 21.60 -1.16 6.78
N PHE A 75 21.57 -0.01 6.11
CA PHE A 75 22.62 1.00 6.26
C PHE A 75 22.76 1.48 7.71
N GLY A 76 21.63 1.81 8.36
CA GLY A 76 21.60 2.26 9.74
C GLY A 76 22.09 1.21 10.73
N ALA A 77 21.62 -0.04 10.57
CA ALA A 77 22.02 -1.16 11.41
C ALA A 77 23.50 -1.51 11.25
N ILE A 78 24.03 -1.52 10.03
CA ILE A 78 25.45 -1.80 9.77
C ILE A 78 26.33 -0.69 10.37
N ASN A 79 25.97 0.58 10.19
CA ASN A 79 26.67 1.69 10.82
C ASN A 79 26.66 1.58 12.35
N LEU A 80 25.50 1.28 12.93
CA LEU A 80 25.38 1.13 14.37
C LEU A 80 26.21 -0.05 14.91
N ALA A 81 26.19 -1.17 14.19
CA ALA A 81 26.95 -2.37 14.56
C ALA A 81 28.47 -2.16 14.40
N ARG A 82 28.91 -1.37 13.41
CA ARG A 82 30.33 -1.10 13.16
C ARG A 82 30.90 0.02 14.02
N ALA A 83 30.13 1.08 14.27
CA ALA A 83 30.55 2.18 15.12
C ALA A 83 30.58 1.78 16.60
N GLY A 84 29.74 0.80 16.97
CA GLY A 84 29.60 0.34 18.34
C GLY A 84 28.82 1.35 19.20
N LEU A 85 28.22 0.85 20.28
CA LEU A 85 27.56 1.67 21.30
C LEU A 85 28.47 1.96 22.50
N ASP A 86 29.63 1.30 22.56
CA ASP A 86 30.52 1.27 23.72
C ASP A 86 31.59 2.37 23.69
N SER A 87 31.70 3.10 22.57
CA SER A 87 32.62 4.23 22.37
C SER A 87 31.86 5.57 22.34
N PRO A 88 32.53 6.73 22.48
CA PRO A 88 31.87 8.02 22.37
C PRO A 88 31.06 8.07 21.06
N LEU A 89 29.79 8.46 21.10
CA LEU A 89 28.89 8.48 19.93
C LEU A 89 29.43 9.25 18.69
N ARG A 90 30.53 10.00 18.87
CA ARG A 90 31.26 10.79 17.87
C ARG A 90 32.41 10.04 17.20
N ASP A 91 33.03 9.10 17.90
CA ASP A 91 34.19 8.32 17.43
C ASP A 91 33.95 6.84 17.78
N PRO A 92 33.82 5.95 16.79
CA PRO A 92 34.54 5.99 15.52
C PRO A 92 33.70 6.37 14.31
N VAL A 93 34.31 7.12 13.37
CA VAL A 93 33.83 7.26 12.00
C VAL A 93 34.17 5.97 11.26
N VAL A 94 33.15 5.24 10.83
CA VAL A 94 33.32 3.98 10.09
C VAL A 94 32.82 4.15 8.67
N GLU A 95 33.57 3.59 7.73
CA GLU A 95 33.17 3.55 6.33
C GLU A 95 32.20 2.38 6.10
N VAL A 96 31.01 2.71 5.59
CA VAL A 96 29.97 1.74 5.26
C VAL A 96 29.49 2.01 3.84
N ALA A 97 29.72 1.04 2.95
CA ALA A 97 29.37 1.14 1.53
C ALA A 97 29.98 2.37 0.81
N GLY A 98 31.19 2.78 1.21
CA GLY A 98 31.90 3.93 0.63
C GLY A 98 31.51 5.28 1.22
N PHE A 99 30.73 5.30 2.31
CA PHE A 99 30.35 6.54 3.02
C PHE A 99 30.84 6.50 4.46
N GLU A 100 31.40 7.61 4.90
CA GLU A 100 31.77 7.82 6.30
C GLU A 100 30.52 8.14 7.15
N GLY A 101 30.32 7.35 8.22
CA GLY A 101 29.16 7.50 9.11
C GLY A 101 29.50 7.30 10.58
N THR A 102 28.79 8.03 11.44
CA THR A 102 28.83 7.89 12.90
C THR A 102 27.69 6.99 13.41
N ALA A 103 27.81 6.48 14.65
CA ALA A 103 26.74 5.72 15.31
C ALA A 103 25.40 6.50 15.35
N VAL A 104 25.48 7.82 15.58
CA VAL A 104 24.30 8.72 15.62
C VAL A 104 23.59 8.75 14.27
N LEU A 105 24.34 8.89 13.17
CA LEU A 105 23.77 8.82 11.82
C LEU A 105 23.10 7.46 11.58
N GLY A 106 23.75 6.37 12.00
CA GLY A 106 23.21 5.02 11.91
C GLY A 106 21.86 4.88 12.60
N MET A 107 21.72 5.42 13.82
CA MET A 107 20.44 5.42 14.55
C MET A 107 19.36 6.24 13.85
N ILE A 108 19.70 7.42 13.31
CA ILE A 108 18.74 8.26 12.59
C ILE A 108 18.28 7.56 11.31
N ALA A 109 19.20 7.00 10.52
CA ALA A 109 18.89 6.26 9.30
C ALA A 109 18.03 5.02 9.59
N LEU A 110 18.34 4.30 10.67
CA LEU A 110 17.56 3.15 11.13
C LEU A 110 16.13 3.58 11.52
N GLY A 111 16.00 4.66 12.30
CA GLY A 111 14.71 5.21 12.70
C GLY A 111 13.87 5.69 11.51
N ALA A 112 14.49 6.39 10.56
CA ALA A 112 13.85 6.80 9.31
C ALA A 112 13.40 5.59 8.48
N GLY A 113 14.21 4.52 8.43
CA GLY A 113 13.86 3.27 7.77
C GLY A 113 12.65 2.60 8.42
N ILE A 114 12.60 2.54 9.75
CA ILE A 114 11.46 1.98 10.49
C ILE A 114 10.19 2.79 10.23
N LEU A 115 10.26 4.12 10.28
CA LEU A 115 9.12 5.01 10.00
C LEU A 115 8.59 4.81 8.57
N LEU A 116 9.49 4.72 7.59
CA LEU A 116 9.12 4.48 6.20
C LEU A 116 8.56 3.06 5.98
N LEU A 117 9.09 2.06 6.69
CA LEU A 117 8.57 0.71 6.64
C LEU A 117 7.15 0.63 7.22
N GLY A 118 6.91 1.32 8.34
CA GLY A 118 5.59 1.42 8.96
C GLY A 118 4.56 2.06 8.03
N SER A 119 4.92 3.14 7.34
CA SER A 119 4.04 3.77 6.35
C SER A 119 3.78 2.87 5.14
N ALA A 120 4.80 2.13 4.67
CA ALA A 120 4.65 1.12 3.61
C ALA A 120 3.66 0.01 4.01
N PHE A 121 3.72 -0.48 5.26
CA PHE A 121 2.79 -1.50 5.77
C PHE A 121 1.35 -1.00 5.86
N SER A 122 1.15 0.26 6.23
CA SER A 122 -0.20 0.86 6.25
C SER A 122 -0.82 0.95 4.85
N ARG A 123 -0.02 0.86 3.78
CA ARG A 123 -0.43 1.04 2.37
C ARG A 123 -1.15 2.36 2.09
N ASP A 124 -1.07 3.31 3.02
CA ASP A 124 -1.62 4.65 2.88
C ASP A 124 -0.62 5.53 2.13
N ARG A 125 -1.05 6.03 0.98
CA ARG A 125 -0.25 6.92 0.12
C ARG A 125 0.09 8.22 0.81
N GLY A 126 -0.85 8.75 1.61
CA GLY A 126 -0.65 9.98 2.37
C GLY A 126 0.48 9.81 3.37
N ALA A 127 0.45 8.73 4.15
CA ALA A 127 1.52 8.41 5.09
C ALA A 127 2.88 8.22 4.41
N ILE A 128 2.93 7.47 3.29
CA ILE A 128 4.18 7.24 2.55
C ILE A 128 4.76 8.56 2.02
N MET A 129 3.91 9.41 1.42
CA MET A 129 4.34 10.71 0.88
C MET A 129 4.81 11.65 1.98
N PHE A 130 4.06 11.75 3.08
CA PHE A 130 4.40 12.60 4.21
C PHE A 130 5.76 12.21 4.81
N VAL A 131 5.96 10.91 5.07
CA VAL A 131 7.23 10.41 5.62
C VAL A 131 8.37 10.61 4.64
N SER A 132 8.16 10.36 3.34
CA SER A 132 9.22 10.58 2.35
C SER A 132 9.62 12.04 2.23
N ILE A 133 8.66 12.98 2.34
CA ILE A 133 8.97 14.41 2.33
C ILE A 133 9.81 14.79 3.56
N ILE A 134 9.44 14.32 4.76
CA ILE A 134 10.22 14.60 5.98
C ILE A 134 11.65 14.07 5.85
N ILE A 135 11.80 12.81 5.41
CA ILE A 135 13.12 12.20 5.19
C ILE A 135 13.91 12.97 4.13
N GLY A 136 13.26 13.36 3.03
CA GLY A 136 13.88 14.11 1.94
C GLY A 136 14.37 15.49 2.37
N VAL A 137 13.58 16.21 3.17
CA VAL A 137 13.98 17.50 3.74
C VAL A 137 15.16 17.32 4.68
N ALA A 138 15.10 16.37 5.63
CA ALA A 138 16.20 16.10 6.54
C ALA A 138 17.48 15.72 5.80
N ALA A 139 17.38 14.86 4.78
CA ALA A 139 18.51 14.44 3.95
C ALA A 139 19.10 15.59 3.12
N THR A 140 18.24 16.48 2.61
CA THR A 140 18.68 17.67 1.87
C THR A 140 19.39 18.66 2.79
N THR A 141 18.91 18.84 4.03
CA THR A 141 19.61 19.63 5.03
C THR A 141 21.01 19.08 5.30
N VAL A 142 21.15 17.76 5.46
CA VAL A 142 22.46 17.10 5.61
C VAL A 142 23.33 17.25 4.36
N ALA A 143 22.75 17.23 3.16
CA ALA A 143 23.48 17.43 1.92
C ALA A 143 24.06 18.86 1.80
N ILE A 144 23.32 19.87 2.26
CA ILE A 144 23.73 21.28 2.20
C ILE A 144 24.73 21.60 3.30
N GLU A 145 24.48 21.11 4.51
CA GLU A 145 25.33 21.36 5.67
C GLU A 145 25.71 20.02 6.32
N PRO A 146 26.79 19.38 5.86
CA PRO A 146 27.17 18.05 6.32
C PRO A 146 27.60 18.01 7.80
N ASN A 147 27.83 19.17 8.40
CA ASN A 147 28.20 19.36 9.81
C ASN A 147 27.03 19.83 10.69
N VAL A 148 25.78 19.49 10.34
CA VAL A 148 24.63 19.74 11.22
C VAL A 148 24.82 19.03 12.57
N GLY A 149 24.83 19.79 13.67
CA GLY A 149 25.04 19.24 15.03
C GLY A 149 26.42 19.48 15.62
N GLY A 150 27.17 20.47 15.11
CA GLY A 150 28.40 20.98 15.75
C GLY A 150 29.54 19.97 15.79
N GLY A 151 29.69 19.17 14.73
CA GLY A 151 30.69 18.09 14.63
C GLY A 151 30.29 16.77 15.30
N THR A 152 29.05 16.66 15.81
CA THR A 152 28.54 15.42 16.41
C THR A 152 28.02 14.43 15.35
N ILE A 153 27.71 14.92 14.15
CA ILE A 153 27.31 14.14 12.99
C ILE A 153 28.36 14.42 11.92
N SER A 154 29.43 13.62 11.86
CA SER A 154 30.27 13.61 10.67
C SER A 154 29.55 12.77 9.62
N THR A 155 29.20 13.38 8.49
CA THR A 155 28.53 12.72 7.38
C THR A 155 29.01 13.35 6.09
N GLU A 156 29.17 12.54 5.06
CA GLU A 156 29.47 13.06 3.73
C GLU A 156 28.22 13.66 3.08
N ALA A 157 28.39 14.80 2.42
CA ALA A 157 27.33 15.43 1.63
C ALA A 157 26.71 14.46 0.60
N ALA A 158 27.53 13.56 0.05
CA ALA A 158 27.12 12.56 -0.93
C ALA A 158 26.05 11.59 -0.37
N PHE A 159 26.12 11.22 0.91
CA PHE A 159 25.10 10.40 1.55
C PHE A 159 23.76 11.16 1.65
N GLY A 160 23.80 12.42 2.09
CA GLY A 160 22.62 13.29 2.14
C GLY A 160 21.94 13.42 0.79
N VAL A 161 22.72 13.62 -0.28
CA VAL A 161 22.21 13.67 -1.66
C VAL A 161 21.57 12.34 -2.07
N ALA A 162 22.22 11.20 -1.79
CA ALA A 162 21.68 9.89 -2.14
C ALA A 162 20.34 9.60 -1.45
N VAL A 163 20.24 9.90 -0.15
CA VAL A 163 18.98 9.73 0.60
C VAL A 163 17.92 10.71 0.13
N ALA A 164 18.27 11.95 -0.20
CA ALA A 164 17.33 12.94 -0.73
C ALA A 164 16.74 12.50 -2.08
N ILE A 165 17.59 11.99 -3.00
CA ILE A 165 17.14 11.44 -4.29
C ILE A 165 16.20 10.26 -4.06
N MET A 166 16.57 9.32 -3.20
CA MET A 166 15.75 8.16 -2.90
C MET A 166 14.38 8.57 -2.31
N ALA A 167 14.36 9.52 -1.37
CA ALA A 167 13.14 10.05 -0.79
C ALA A 167 12.26 10.76 -1.84
N ALA A 168 12.87 11.51 -2.76
CA ALA A 168 12.16 12.14 -3.88
C ALA A 168 11.54 11.10 -4.82
N VAL A 169 12.27 10.03 -5.15
CA VAL A 169 11.73 8.92 -5.96
C VAL A 169 10.54 8.27 -5.27
N VAL A 170 10.63 7.97 -3.97
CA VAL A 170 9.51 7.41 -3.20
C VAL A 170 8.31 8.37 -3.20
N ALA A 171 8.53 9.67 -2.99
CA ALA A 171 7.48 10.69 -3.00
C ALA A 171 6.76 10.74 -4.35
N VAL A 172 7.53 10.78 -5.46
CA VAL A 172 7.01 10.85 -6.83
C VAL A 172 6.24 9.59 -7.17
N VAL A 173 6.76 8.40 -6.85
CA VAL A 173 6.05 7.14 -7.07
C VAL A 173 4.76 7.09 -6.26
N SER A 174 4.78 7.57 -5.00
CA SER A 174 3.57 7.64 -4.18
C SER A 174 2.52 8.58 -4.76
N ALA A 175 2.94 9.72 -5.31
CA ALA A 175 2.05 10.69 -5.95
C ALA A 175 1.44 10.17 -7.25
N LEU A 176 2.20 9.43 -8.07
CA LEU A 176 1.81 9.07 -9.44
C LEU A 176 1.27 7.64 -9.60
N ALA A 177 1.58 6.71 -8.69
CA ALA A 177 1.22 5.31 -8.89
C ALA A 177 -0.31 5.09 -8.88
N PRO A 178 -0.90 4.27 -9.76
CA PRO A 178 -2.32 3.89 -9.69
C PRO A 178 -2.58 2.78 -8.64
N THR A 179 -3.77 2.73 -8.03
CA THR A 179 -4.15 1.63 -7.12
C THR A 179 -4.74 0.48 -7.93
N MET A 180 -4.08 -0.68 -7.95
CA MET A 180 -4.64 -1.88 -8.57
C MET A 180 -5.42 -2.69 -7.52
N ARG A 181 -6.75 -2.74 -7.65
CA ARG A 181 -7.61 -3.62 -6.85
C ARG A 181 -8.05 -4.80 -7.72
N ARG A 182 -7.68 -6.03 -7.35
CA ARG A 182 -8.19 -7.24 -8.00
C ARG A 182 -9.24 -7.86 -7.10
N THR A 183 -10.49 -7.80 -7.52
CA THR A 183 -11.62 -8.48 -6.87
C THR A 183 -11.81 -9.81 -7.57
N SER A 184 -11.71 -10.91 -6.82
CA SER A 184 -12.09 -12.24 -7.32
C SER A 184 -13.37 -12.65 -6.62
N ASP A 185 -14.46 -12.71 -7.36
CA ASP A 185 -15.72 -13.28 -6.87
C ASP A 185 -15.65 -14.80 -7.11
N ARG A 186 -15.43 -15.59 -6.06
CA ARG A 186 -15.51 -17.04 -6.13
C ARG A 186 -16.91 -17.45 -5.69
N ILE A 187 -17.70 -17.98 -6.63
CA ILE A 187 -19.01 -18.55 -6.33
C ILE A 187 -18.79 -20.01 -5.95
N GLU A 188 -18.91 -20.34 -4.67
CA GLU A 188 -18.96 -21.73 -4.21
C GLU A 188 -20.42 -22.18 -4.15
N ARG A 189 -20.77 -23.24 -4.89
CA ARG A 189 -22.05 -23.95 -4.77
C ARG A 189 -21.93 -24.99 -3.66
N ILE A 190 -22.85 -24.96 -2.71
CA ILE A 190 -23.01 -25.95 -1.63
C ILE A 190 -24.18 -26.88 -1.99
#